data_AF-A0A3S5G771-F1
#
_entry.id   AF-A0A3S5G771-F1
#
_cell.length_a   1.000
_cell.length_b   1.000
_cell.length_c   1.000
_cell.angle_alpha   90.00
_cell.angle_beta   90.00
_cell.angle_gamma   90.00
#
_symmetry.space_group_name_H-M   'P 1'
#
loop_
_entity.id
_entity.type
_entity.pdbx_description
1 polymer ?
#
loop_
_entity_poly.entity_id
_entity_poly.type
_entity_poly.pdbx_seq_one_letter_code
_entity_poly.pdbx_strand_id
1 'polypeptide(L)'
;FDALPICKEFGSMSQLKFLGLSATQLEKSRVQPIAHLNISKILLVLGETYGEKEDPESLQDFNTDSLHIVFPVKKVFHFILDMSVSTAISLELSNIKCVLDSECSYFLSALVKLQNNPRLLNLTLNNIETTWNSFINILQLVWH
;
A
#
# COMPACT_ATOMS: atom_id res chain seq x y z
N PHE A 1 1.88 5.17 -15.64
CA PHE A 1 1.96 6.64 -15.55
C PHE A 1 3.03 6.99 -14.53
N ASP A 2 3.65 8.16 -14.63
CA ASP A 2 4.62 8.57 -13.61
C ASP A 2 3.90 8.86 -12.29
N ALA A 3 2.86 9.70 -12.33
CA ALA A 3 1.99 9.99 -11.20
C ALA A 3 0.61 9.31 -11.34
N LEU A 4 -0.15 9.24 -10.24
CA LEU A 4 -1.54 8.78 -10.26
C LEU A 4 -2.39 9.64 -11.21
N PRO A 5 -3.14 9.03 -12.15
CA PRO A 5 -3.94 9.76 -13.14
C PRO A 5 -5.28 10.24 -12.54
N ILE A 6 -5.22 10.91 -11.39
CA ILE A 6 -6.38 11.50 -10.71
C ILE A 6 -6.42 13.00 -11.03
N CYS A 7 -7.55 13.45 -11.56
CA CYS A 7 -7.83 14.87 -11.81
C CYS A 7 -8.97 15.36 -10.92
N LYS A 8 -9.22 16.68 -10.92
CA LYS A 8 -10.21 17.32 -10.02
C LYS A 8 -11.63 16.81 -10.25
N GLU A 9 -11.93 16.42 -11.49
CA GLU A 9 -13.23 15.91 -11.94
C GLU A 9 -13.61 14.58 -11.26
N PHE A 10 -12.62 13.78 -10.81
CA PHE A 10 -12.90 12.58 -10.02
C PHE A 10 -13.64 12.94 -8.72
N GLY A 11 -13.37 14.10 -8.14
CA GLY A 11 -14.02 14.57 -6.90
C GLY A 11 -15.54 14.75 -7.04
N SER A 12 -16.08 14.81 -8.26
CA SER A 12 -17.52 14.85 -8.52
C SER A 12 -18.18 13.46 -8.63
N MET A 13 -17.39 12.37 -8.62
CA MET A 13 -17.88 11.00 -8.77
C MET A 13 -18.36 10.40 -7.44
N SER A 14 -19.40 10.99 -6.83
CA SER A 14 -19.92 10.57 -5.51
C SER A 14 -20.41 9.13 -5.42
N GLN A 15 -20.70 8.49 -6.56
CA GLN A 15 -21.15 7.10 -6.65
C GLN A 15 -20.01 6.12 -6.98
N LEU A 16 -18.76 6.58 -7.06
CA LEU A 16 -17.61 5.73 -7.38
C LEU A 16 -17.38 4.71 -6.25
N LYS A 17 -17.50 3.42 -6.56
CA LYS A 17 -17.31 2.32 -5.60
C LYS A 17 -15.98 1.60 -5.74
N PHE A 18 -15.43 1.56 -6.94
CA PHE A 18 -14.17 0.91 -7.24
C PHE A 18 -13.29 1.85 -8.06
N LEU A 19 -12.02 1.95 -7.69
CA LEU A 19 -11.04 2.74 -8.43
C LEU A 19 -9.74 1.95 -8.58
N GLY A 20 -9.38 1.62 -9.83
CA GLY A 20 -8.11 1.01 -10.18
C GLY A 20 -7.16 2.04 -10.78
N LEU A 21 -5.93 2.12 -10.27
CA LEU A 21 -4.92 3.08 -10.68
C LEU A 21 -3.57 2.39 -10.85
N SER A 22 -2.70 2.98 -11.68
CA SER A 22 -1.30 2.59 -11.76
C SER A 22 -0.38 3.80 -11.85
N ALA A 23 0.75 3.74 -11.15
CA ALA A 23 1.75 4.80 -11.13
C ALA A 23 3.13 4.25 -10.76
N THR A 24 4.19 4.99 -11.09
CA THR A 24 5.55 4.70 -10.62
C THR A 24 5.95 5.60 -9.44
N GLN A 25 5.16 6.64 -9.14
CA GLN A 25 5.31 7.51 -7.98
C GLN A 25 3.95 7.68 -7.29
N LEU A 26 3.97 7.62 -5.96
CA LEU A 26 2.82 7.97 -5.13
C LEU A 26 3.15 9.27 -4.40
N GLU A 27 2.31 10.28 -4.58
CA GLU A 27 2.43 11.57 -3.91
C GLU A 27 1.06 11.91 -3.32
N LYS A 28 1.02 12.33 -2.06
CA LYS A 28 -0.23 12.66 -1.35
C LYS A 28 -1.08 13.68 -2.11
N SER A 29 -0.44 14.70 -2.70
CA SER A 29 -1.10 15.76 -3.46
C SER A 29 -1.94 15.25 -4.65
N ARG A 30 -1.61 14.08 -5.19
CA ARG A 30 -2.33 13.45 -6.31
C ARG A 30 -3.61 12.75 -5.85
N VAL A 31 -3.71 12.38 -4.58
CA VAL A 31 -4.87 11.68 -4.01
C VAL A 31 -5.91 12.67 -3.47
N GLN A 32 -5.48 13.87 -3.08
CA GLN A 32 -6.35 14.94 -2.56
C GLN A 32 -7.67 15.16 -3.30
N PRO A 33 -7.75 15.12 -4.65
CA PRO A 33 -9.02 15.33 -5.36
C PRO A 33 -10.12 14.31 -5.04
N ILE A 34 -9.76 13.14 -4.52
CA ILE A 34 -10.69 12.06 -4.16
C ILE A 34 -10.76 11.79 -2.65
N ALA A 35 -10.03 12.55 -1.83
CA ALA A 35 -9.91 12.29 -0.39
C ALA A 35 -11.25 12.35 0.36
N HIS A 36 -12.21 13.14 -0.12
CA HIS A 36 -13.55 13.24 0.46
C HIS A 36 -14.52 12.17 -0.03
N LEU A 37 -14.16 11.39 -1.06
CA LEU A 37 -15.01 10.31 -1.56
C LEU A 37 -14.89 9.11 -0.62
N ASN A 38 -16.01 8.40 -0.41
CA ASN A 38 -16.01 7.12 0.30
C ASN A 38 -16.01 5.98 -0.72
N ILE A 39 -14.84 5.69 -1.28
CA ILE A 39 -14.66 4.64 -2.30
C ILE A 39 -14.56 3.31 -1.58
N SER A 40 -15.35 2.31 -1.96
CA SER A 40 -15.34 1.03 -1.22
C SER A 40 -14.06 0.22 -1.44
N LYS A 41 -13.49 0.26 -2.65
CA LYS A 41 -12.22 -0.45 -2.95
C LYS A 41 -11.33 0.34 -3.88
N ILE A 42 -10.05 0.43 -3.52
CA ILE A 42 -9.00 1.02 -4.34
C ILE A 42 -7.94 -0.04 -4.63
N LEU A 43 -7.58 -0.17 -5.91
CA LEU A 43 -6.47 -0.99 -6.38
C LEU A 43 -5.36 -0.08 -6.91
N LEU A 44 -4.16 -0.20 -6.37
CA LEU A 44 -2.95 0.49 -6.80
C LEU A 44 -1.96 -0.51 -7.35
N VAL A 45 -1.64 -0.38 -8.64
CA VAL A 45 -0.59 -1.17 -9.30
C VAL A 45 0.65 -0.31 -9.48
N LEU A 46 1.72 -0.65 -8.77
CA LEU A 46 2.96 0.11 -8.77
C LEU A 46 3.86 -0.36 -9.91
N GLY A 47 4.29 0.58 -10.74
CA GLY A 47 5.12 0.31 -11.91
C GLY A 47 6.57 0.01 -11.55
N GLU A 48 7.32 -0.57 -12.50
CA GLU A 48 8.67 -1.09 -12.29
C GLU A 48 9.68 -0.08 -11.72
N THR A 49 9.50 1.23 -11.93
CA THR A 49 10.40 2.26 -11.37
C THR A 49 9.97 2.81 -10.00
N TYR A 50 8.90 2.27 -9.40
CA TYR A 50 8.52 2.62 -8.02
C TYR A 50 9.66 2.35 -7.03
N GLY A 51 9.78 3.23 -6.02
CA GLY A 51 10.88 3.27 -5.05
C GLY A 51 11.99 4.27 -5.35
N GLU A 52 12.04 4.88 -6.55
CA GLU A 52 13.04 5.93 -6.87
C GLU A 52 12.74 7.26 -6.16
N LYS A 53 11.45 7.54 -5.94
CA LYS A 53 10.97 8.71 -5.19
C LYS A 53 9.74 8.30 -4.41
N GLU A 54 9.81 8.42 -3.09
CA GLU A 54 8.77 7.97 -2.18
C GLU A 54 8.31 9.11 -1.28
N ASP A 55 6.99 9.21 -1.12
CA ASP A 55 6.33 10.10 -0.16
C ASP A 55 5.74 9.25 0.96
N PRO A 56 6.27 9.33 2.20
CA PRO A 56 5.79 8.57 3.34
C PRO A 56 4.30 8.82 3.65
N GLU A 57 3.77 10.00 3.31
CA GLU A 57 2.36 10.35 3.55
C GLU A 57 1.43 9.96 2.39
N SER A 58 1.97 9.30 1.35
CA SER A 58 1.22 8.97 0.13
C SER A 58 -0.04 8.15 0.35
N LEU A 59 -0.12 7.37 1.45
CA LEU A 59 -1.29 6.56 1.77
C LEU A 59 -2.38 7.30 2.55
N GLN A 60 -2.10 8.49 3.09
CA GLN A 60 -2.95 9.16 4.07
C GLN A 60 -4.33 9.54 3.54
N ASP A 61 -4.38 10.04 2.30
CA ASP A 61 -5.59 10.64 1.72
C ASP A 61 -6.47 9.61 1.00
N PHE A 62 -6.10 8.32 1.01
CA PHE A 62 -6.98 7.25 0.52
C PHE A 62 -8.05 6.93 1.57
N ASN A 63 -9.23 7.53 1.40
CA ASN A 63 -10.43 7.20 2.16
C ASN A 63 -11.16 6.03 1.49
N THR A 64 -10.88 4.80 1.94
CA THR A 64 -11.44 3.58 1.36
C THR A 64 -11.67 2.50 2.41
N ASP A 65 -12.65 1.62 2.20
CA ASP A 65 -12.83 0.44 3.07
C ASP A 65 -11.74 -0.59 2.81
N SER A 66 -11.39 -0.82 1.54
CA SER A 66 -10.39 -1.79 1.11
C SER A 66 -9.33 -1.13 0.22
N LEU A 67 -8.06 -1.33 0.58
CA LEU A 67 -6.91 -0.88 -0.21
C LEU A 67 -6.07 -2.09 -0.63
N HIS A 68 -5.85 -2.24 -1.93
CA HIS A 68 -4.99 -3.28 -2.49
C HIS A 68 -3.80 -2.63 -3.19
N ILE A 69 -2.59 -2.95 -2.74
CA ILE A 69 -1.34 -2.46 -3.32
C ILE A 69 -0.59 -3.64 -3.95
N VAL A 70 -0.28 -3.51 -5.23
CA VAL A 70 0.49 -4.49 -6.01
C VAL A 70 1.87 -3.90 -6.31
N PHE A 71 2.91 -4.47 -5.70
CA PHE A 71 4.29 -4.04 -5.91
C PHE A 71 4.88 -4.61 -7.20
N PRO A 72 5.98 -4.01 -7.72
CA PRO A 72 6.67 -4.54 -8.90
C PRO A 72 7.25 -5.93 -8.65
N VAL A 73 6.91 -6.89 -9.50
CA VAL A 73 7.25 -8.33 -9.30
C VAL A 73 8.76 -8.58 -9.33
N LYS A 74 9.51 -7.76 -10.08
CA LYS A 74 10.95 -7.97 -10.30
C LYS A 74 11.84 -7.26 -9.29
N LYS A 75 11.25 -6.53 -8.33
CA LYS A 75 11.99 -5.76 -7.33
C LYS A 75 11.93 -6.44 -5.96
N VAL A 76 13.07 -6.40 -5.27
CA VAL A 76 13.10 -6.64 -3.83
C VAL A 76 12.33 -5.52 -3.14
N PHE A 77 11.58 -5.86 -2.09
CA PHE A 77 10.82 -4.93 -1.28
C PHE A 77 11.79 -4.04 -0.49
N HIS A 78 11.99 -2.84 -1.00
CA HIS A 78 12.81 -1.80 -0.38
C HIS A 78 12.08 -0.48 -0.55
N PHE A 79 10.87 -0.42 0.02
CA PHE A 79 9.97 0.72 -0.14
C PHE A 79 9.68 1.35 1.22
N ILE A 80 9.68 2.68 1.25
CA ILE A 80 9.21 3.47 2.39
C ILE A 80 7.69 3.55 2.30
N LEU A 81 7.01 2.65 3.03
CA LEU A 81 5.56 2.62 3.12
C LEU A 81 5.11 2.85 4.55
N ASP A 82 4.57 4.04 4.83
CA ASP A 82 3.94 4.28 6.12
C ASP A 82 2.49 3.80 6.11
N MET A 83 2.27 2.56 6.55
CA MET A 83 0.93 1.98 6.61
C MET A 83 0.11 2.48 7.81
N SER A 84 0.73 3.18 8.77
CA SER A 84 0.01 3.74 9.92
C SER A 84 -0.91 4.89 9.52
N VAL A 85 -0.60 5.59 8.42
CA VAL A 85 -1.42 6.70 7.93
C VAL A 85 -2.63 6.25 7.11
N SER A 86 -2.69 4.97 6.72
CA SER A 86 -3.81 4.45 5.94
C SER A 86 -5.11 4.48 6.75
N THR A 87 -6.21 4.90 6.15
CA THR A 87 -7.53 4.87 6.81
C THR A 87 -8.34 3.59 6.52
N ALA A 88 -7.75 2.65 5.77
CA ALA A 88 -8.43 1.47 5.28
C ALA A 88 -8.75 0.44 6.38
N ILE A 89 -9.92 -0.20 6.25
CA ILE A 89 -10.36 -1.30 7.13
C ILE A 89 -9.69 -2.61 6.73
N SER A 90 -9.47 -2.79 5.43
CA SER A 90 -8.81 -3.97 4.86
C SER A 90 -7.65 -3.55 3.97
N LEU A 91 -6.48 -4.15 4.21
CA LEU A 91 -5.28 -3.94 3.42
C LEU A 91 -4.86 -5.25 2.75
N GLU A 92 -4.64 -5.22 1.44
CA GLU A 92 -4.05 -6.31 0.68
C GLU A 92 -2.72 -5.84 0.07
N LEU A 93 -1.65 -6.58 0.33
CA LEU A 93 -0.32 -6.32 -0.23
C LEU A 93 0.09 -7.50 -1.11
N SER A 94 0.48 -7.22 -2.35
CA SER A 94 0.85 -8.25 -3.32
C SER A 94 2.26 -8.09 -3.86
N ASN A 95 2.92 -9.20 -4.18
CA ASN A 95 4.25 -9.27 -4.79
C ASN A 95 5.36 -8.72 -3.90
N ILE A 96 5.34 -9.10 -2.62
CA ILE A 96 6.42 -8.76 -1.70
C ILE A 96 7.53 -9.78 -1.90
N LYS A 97 8.72 -9.30 -2.28
CA LYS A 97 9.90 -10.12 -2.45
C LYS A 97 10.99 -9.66 -1.50
N CYS A 98 11.39 -10.49 -0.55
CA CYS A 98 12.56 -10.23 0.30
C CYS A 98 13.24 -11.56 0.60
N VAL A 99 14.23 -11.91 -0.22
CA VAL A 99 14.79 -13.27 -0.29
C VAL A 99 16.01 -13.45 0.61
N LEU A 100 16.53 -12.36 1.16
CA LEU A 100 17.49 -12.36 2.27
C LEU A 100 16.85 -11.76 3.52
N ASP A 101 17.15 -12.32 4.69
CA ASP A 101 16.61 -11.85 5.97
C ASP A 101 16.88 -10.36 6.22
N SER A 102 18.06 -9.86 5.80
CA SER A 102 18.43 -8.45 5.87
C SER A 102 17.55 -7.54 5.01
N GLU A 103 17.10 -8.04 3.85
CA GLU A 103 16.24 -7.29 2.92
C GLU A 103 14.81 -7.15 3.47
N CYS A 104 14.33 -8.15 4.21
CA CYS A 104 12.98 -8.10 4.78
C CYS A 104 12.82 -7.04 5.88
N SER A 105 13.91 -6.43 6.37
CA SER A 105 13.85 -5.39 7.40
C SER A 105 12.90 -4.23 7.04
N TYR A 106 12.87 -3.81 5.77
CA TYR A 106 11.95 -2.78 5.28
C TYR A 106 10.49 -3.21 5.44
N PHE A 107 10.17 -4.41 4.97
CA PHE A 107 8.81 -4.92 5.07
C PHE A 107 8.37 -5.16 6.52
N LEU A 108 9.23 -5.76 7.34
CA LEU A 108 8.98 -5.94 8.77
C LEU A 108 8.77 -4.60 9.48
N SER A 109 9.55 -3.56 9.15
CA SER A 109 9.34 -2.21 9.71
C SER A 109 7.98 -1.63 9.34
N ALA A 110 7.53 -1.87 8.11
CA ALA A 110 6.23 -1.41 7.64
C ALA A 110 5.11 -2.15 8.39
N LEU A 111 5.24 -3.47 8.61
CA LEU A 111 4.30 -4.27 9.41
C LEU A 111 4.25 -3.83 10.88
N VAL A 112 5.37 -3.47 11.50
CA VAL A 112 5.38 -2.93 12.86
C VAL A 112 4.55 -1.64 12.94
N LYS A 113 4.68 -0.74 11.95
CA LYS A 113 3.87 0.49 11.90
C LYS A 113 2.37 0.20 11.73
N LEU A 114 2.02 -0.89 11.05
CA LEU A 114 0.64 -1.33 10.83
C LEU A 114 -0.09 -1.61 12.15
N GLN A 115 0.62 -2.10 13.17
CA GLN A 115 0.05 -2.36 14.50
C GLN A 115 -0.52 -1.10 15.17
N ASN A 116 -0.04 0.09 14.76
CA ASN A 116 -0.54 1.38 15.25
C ASN A 116 -1.76 1.88 14.48
N ASN A 117 -2.31 1.10 13.54
CA ASN A 117 -3.49 1.48 12.77
C ASN A 117 -4.76 0.91 13.41
N PRO A 118 -5.52 1.69 14.19
CA PRO A 118 -6.68 1.19 14.94
C PRO A 118 -7.89 0.84 14.05
N ARG A 119 -7.89 1.23 12.77
CA ARG A 119 -9.00 0.94 11.84
C ARG A 119 -8.84 -0.37 11.10
N LEU A 120 -7.62 -0.87 10.98
CA LEU A 120 -7.34 -2.06 10.20
C LEU A 120 -7.86 -3.31 10.93
N LEU A 121 -8.74 -4.05 10.26
CA LEU A 121 -9.30 -5.32 10.77
C LEU A 121 -8.80 -6.53 9.98
N ASN A 122 -8.45 -6.33 8.69
CA ASN A 122 -8.07 -7.42 7.80
C ASN A 122 -6.77 -7.08 7.06
N LEU A 123 -5.79 -7.98 7.15
CA LEU A 123 -4.58 -7.94 6.35
C LEU A 123 -4.52 -9.19 5.45
N THR A 124 -4.32 -8.98 4.16
CA THR A 124 -4.04 -10.05 3.19
C THR A 124 -2.65 -9.86 2.61
N LEU A 125 -1.82 -10.88 2.73
CA LEU A 125 -0.49 -10.94 2.11
C LEU A 125 -0.56 -11.96 0.97
N ASN A 126 -0.41 -11.49 -0.27
CA ASN A 126 -0.56 -12.29 -1.47
C ASN A 126 0.76 -12.33 -2.27
N ASN A 127 1.11 -13.50 -2.80
CA ASN A 127 2.34 -13.69 -3.58
C ASN A 127 3.60 -13.15 -2.87
N ILE A 128 3.95 -13.77 -1.73
CA ILE A 128 5.12 -13.41 -0.92
C ILE A 128 6.27 -14.37 -1.23
N GLU A 129 7.43 -13.84 -1.62
CA GLU A 129 8.67 -14.59 -1.81
C GLU A 129 9.66 -14.19 -0.71
N THR A 130 9.89 -15.10 0.25
CA THR A 130 10.76 -14.82 1.40
C THR A 130 11.37 -16.08 2.02
N THR A 131 12.25 -15.93 2.99
CA THR A 131 12.85 -17.04 3.76
C THR A 131 11.88 -17.54 4.84
N TRP A 132 12.14 -18.73 5.38
CA TRP A 132 11.38 -19.26 6.51
C TRP A 132 11.48 -18.38 7.77
N ASN A 133 12.67 -17.83 8.05
CA ASN A 133 12.88 -16.99 9.22
C ASN A 133 12.06 -15.70 9.13
N SER A 134 12.11 -15.02 7.98
CA SER A 134 11.32 -13.82 7.73
C SER A 134 9.81 -14.11 7.71
N PHE A 135 9.38 -15.25 7.16
CA PHE A 135 7.98 -15.67 7.21
C PHE A 135 7.46 -15.82 8.65
N ILE A 136 8.22 -16.46 9.54
CA ILE A 136 7.83 -16.57 10.95
C ILE A 136 7.75 -15.19 11.62
N ASN A 137 8.71 -14.31 11.35
CA ASN A 137 8.70 -12.94 11.89
C ASN A 137 7.47 -12.14 11.41
N ILE A 138 7.07 -12.29 10.14
CA ILE A 138 5.84 -11.70 9.61
C ILE A 138 4.62 -12.18 10.42
N LEU A 139 4.48 -13.49 10.62
CA LEU A 139 3.36 -14.06 11.38
C LEU A 139 3.32 -13.55 12.82
N GLN A 140 4.47 -13.46 13.50
CA GLN A 140 4.56 -12.94 14.86
C GLN A 140 4.14 -11.47 14.96
N LEU A 141 4.45 -10.65 13.95
CA LEU A 141 4.06 -9.24 13.94
C LEU A 141 2.56 -9.03 13.69
N VAL A 142 1.92 -9.89 12.88
CA VAL A 142 0.50 -9.70 12.50
C VAL A 142 -0.49 -10.39 13.44
N TRP A 143 -0.04 -11.35 14.24
CA TRP A 143 -0.90 -12.18 15.11
C TRP A 143 -0.93 -11.73 16.59
N HIS A 144 -0.12 -10.73 16.96
CA HIS A 144 -0.11 -10.16 18.31
C HIS A 144 -1.14 -9.05 18.49
#